data_AF-A0A0C3KK66-F1
#
_entry.id   AF-A0A0C3KK66-F1
#
_cell.length_a   1.000
_cell.length_b   1.000
_cell.length_c   1.000
_cell.angle_alpha   90.00
_cell.angle_beta   90.00
_cell.angle_gamma   90.00
#
_symmetry.space_group_name_H-M   'P 1'
#
loop_
_entity.id
_entity.type
_entity.pdbx_description
1 polymer ?
#
loop_
_entity_poly.entity_id
_entity_poly.type
_entity_poly.pdbx_seq_one_letter_code
_entity_poly.pdbx_strand_id
1 'polypeptide(L)'
;MPLRTCLDTSRRAVATQARSCTTASTGKKKAITLKNHTYTAHAAASGKGRSGLVISNGEVPFSLRLARPKVLGGDGEGQNPEQLFAMGYASCFLGALQVTAGRLGKADAVKGAVVRTSVHLGEVEKLGGFGIAVDIQVGGVEDEALIKAAHEACPYSRALTHGATVNLSKI
;
A
#
# COMPACT_ATOMS: atom_id res chain seq x y z
N MET A 1 -37.69 69.84 -10.56
CA MET A 1 -36.49 69.61 -11.40
C MET A 1 -35.28 69.54 -10.46
N PRO A 2 -34.28 68.65 -10.65
CA PRO A 2 -34.38 67.20 -10.89
C PRO A 2 -33.37 66.37 -10.04
N LEU A 3 -33.54 65.03 -10.04
CA LEU A 3 -32.53 63.94 -9.92
C LEU A 3 -31.84 63.74 -8.53
N ARG A 4 -31.60 62.55 -7.97
CA ARG A 4 -31.17 61.24 -8.53
C ARG A 4 -31.25 60.18 -7.39
N THR A 5 -31.93 59.05 -7.61
CA THR A 5 -31.40 57.65 -7.73
C THR A 5 -31.37 56.77 -6.48
N CYS A 6 -32.24 55.75 -6.55
CA CYS A 6 -32.15 54.33 -6.18
C CYS A 6 -31.04 53.80 -5.26
N LEU A 7 -31.44 52.94 -4.30
CA LEU A 7 -30.94 51.57 -4.01
C LEU A 7 -31.62 51.10 -2.71
N ASP A 8 -32.70 50.33 -2.81
CA ASP A 8 -32.74 48.87 -2.59
C ASP A 8 -32.16 48.41 -1.24
N THR A 9 -32.99 47.82 -0.39
CA THR A 9 -32.61 46.66 0.44
C THR A 9 -33.82 46.12 1.25
N SER A 10 -34.37 45.03 0.73
CA SER A 10 -34.55 43.75 1.45
C SER A 10 -35.09 43.77 2.89
N ARG A 11 -36.35 43.33 3.05
CA ARG A 11 -36.78 42.54 4.22
C ARG A 11 -37.81 41.48 3.80
N ARG A 12 -37.34 40.25 3.57
CA ARG A 12 -38.14 39.03 3.76
C ARG A 12 -37.28 37.97 4.43
N ALA A 13 -37.66 37.62 5.66
CA ALA A 13 -37.14 36.49 6.40
C ALA A 13 -37.43 35.20 5.63
N VAL A 14 -36.41 34.35 5.46
CA VAL A 14 -36.56 32.99 4.93
C VAL A 14 -36.21 32.03 6.05
N ALA A 15 -37.14 31.10 6.29
CA ALA A 15 -37.18 30.16 7.37
C ALA A 15 -35.98 29.21 7.41
N THR A 16 -35.49 28.97 8.62
CA THR A 16 -34.45 28.01 8.96
C THR A 16 -34.96 26.59 8.75
N GLN A 17 -34.59 25.97 7.64
CA GLN A 17 -34.77 24.52 7.44
C GLN A 17 -33.45 23.83 7.81
N ALA A 18 -33.42 23.25 9.00
CA ALA A 18 -32.31 22.43 9.47
C ALA A 18 -32.14 21.23 8.52
N ARG A 19 -31.10 21.30 7.68
CA ARG A 19 -30.64 20.13 6.91
C ARG A 19 -30.06 19.13 7.90
N SER A 20 -30.82 18.06 8.13
CA SER A 20 -30.32 16.82 8.73
C SER A 20 -29.08 16.39 7.95
N CYS A 21 -27.92 16.53 8.58
CA CYS A 21 -26.67 15.99 8.08
C CYS A 21 -26.67 14.51 8.45
N THR A 22 -27.24 13.67 7.59
CA THR A 22 -27.06 12.22 7.68
C THR A 22 -25.57 11.93 7.50
N THR A 23 -24.90 11.65 8.62
CA THR A 23 -23.55 11.11 8.60
C THR A 23 -23.60 9.77 7.90
N ALA A 24 -23.12 9.73 6.66
CA ALA A 24 -22.81 8.48 5.99
C ALA A 24 -21.74 7.78 6.83
N SER A 25 -22.17 6.78 7.61
CA SER A 25 -21.28 5.82 8.26
C SER A 25 -20.54 5.06 7.16
N THR A 26 -19.38 5.56 6.76
CA THR A 26 -18.43 4.79 5.97
C THR A 26 -17.97 3.64 6.85
N GLY A 27 -18.52 2.46 6.63
CA GLY A 27 -18.12 1.24 7.32
C GLY A 27 -16.61 1.06 7.18
N LYS A 28 -15.86 1.32 8.24
CA LYS A 28 -14.43 1.04 8.28
C LYS A 28 -14.29 -0.46 8.09
N LYS A 29 -13.76 -0.90 6.94
CA LYS A 29 -13.27 -2.28 6.79
C LYS A 29 -12.35 -2.54 7.98
N LYS A 30 -12.64 -3.58 8.77
CA LYS A 30 -11.78 -3.96 9.89
C LYS A 30 -10.42 -4.35 9.30
N ALA A 31 -9.39 -3.59 9.64
CA ALA A 31 -8.01 -3.93 9.30
C ALA A 31 -7.66 -5.32 9.85
N ILE A 32 -6.69 -5.98 9.22
CA ILE A 32 -6.18 -7.27 9.70
C ILE A 32 -5.48 -7.06 11.04
N THR A 33 -6.00 -7.69 12.09
CA THR A 33 -5.38 -7.76 13.41
C THR A 33 -4.91 -9.18 13.66
N LEU A 34 -3.62 -9.32 14.02
CA LEU A 34 -3.05 -10.61 14.39
C LEU A 34 -3.53 -11.02 15.79
N LYS A 35 -3.99 -12.27 15.92
CA LYS A 35 -4.27 -12.86 17.24
C LYS A 35 -2.97 -13.14 18.01
N ASN A 36 -1.96 -13.63 17.28
CA ASN A 36 -0.63 -14.01 17.73
C ASN A 36 0.36 -13.74 16.56
N HIS A 37 1.67 -13.71 16.81
CA HIS A 37 2.71 -13.72 15.76
C HIS A 37 3.68 -14.88 15.97
N THR A 38 4.19 -15.45 14.88
CA THR A 38 5.18 -16.55 14.90
C THR A 38 6.60 -16.06 14.61
N TYR A 39 6.73 -14.91 13.95
CA TYR A 39 8.00 -14.34 13.53
C TYR A 39 7.91 -12.81 13.50
N THR A 40 9.01 -12.15 13.84
CA THR A 40 9.16 -10.70 13.80
C THR A 40 10.50 -10.34 13.15
N ALA A 41 10.46 -9.57 12.06
CA ALA A 41 11.64 -8.97 11.47
C ALA A 41 11.89 -7.57 12.05
N HIS A 42 13.16 -7.22 12.29
CA HIS A 42 13.55 -5.92 12.82
C HIS A 42 14.47 -5.19 11.84
N ALA A 43 14.14 -3.93 11.53
CA ALA A 43 15.00 -3.07 10.72
C ALA A 43 15.02 -1.64 11.26
N ALA A 44 16.12 -0.94 11.01
CA ALA A 44 16.30 0.47 11.33
C ALA A 44 16.86 1.21 10.11
N ALA A 45 16.33 2.41 9.84
CA ALA A 45 16.80 3.31 8.81
C ALA A 45 17.38 4.58 9.45
N SER A 46 18.55 5.02 9.00
CA SER A 46 19.20 6.26 9.47
C SER A 46 19.81 7.04 8.30
N GLY A 47 19.93 8.36 8.46
CA GLY A 47 20.41 9.26 7.40
C GLY A 47 19.37 10.30 6.98
N LYS A 48 19.48 10.78 5.74
CA LYS A 48 18.66 11.87 5.19
C LYS A 48 17.42 11.32 4.48
N GLY A 49 16.39 10.99 5.26
CA GLY A 49 15.10 10.55 4.73
C GLY A 49 15.21 9.29 3.88
N ARG A 50 14.88 9.39 2.58
CA ARG A 50 14.95 8.26 1.61
C ARG A 50 16.37 7.93 1.13
N SER A 51 17.38 8.61 1.64
CA SER A 51 18.79 8.35 1.37
C SER A 51 19.53 8.07 2.69
N GLY A 52 20.23 6.95 2.79
CA GLY A 52 20.89 6.56 4.03
C GLY A 52 21.19 5.08 4.13
N LEU A 53 21.37 4.60 5.37
CA LEU A 53 21.65 3.20 5.67
C LEU A 53 20.40 2.55 6.25
N VAL A 54 20.06 1.37 5.75
CA VAL A 54 19.06 0.49 6.36
C VAL A 54 19.75 -0.79 6.80
N ILE A 55 19.55 -1.16 8.06
CA ILE A 55 20.09 -2.38 8.66
C ILE A 55 18.92 -3.23 9.14
N SER A 56 18.94 -4.51 8.78
CA SER A 56 18.07 -5.53 9.37
C SER A 56 18.91 -6.46 10.22
N ASN A 57 18.58 -6.53 11.51
CA ASN A 57 19.23 -7.45 12.44
C ASN A 57 18.31 -8.66 12.63
N GLY A 58 18.86 -9.86 12.45
CA GLY A 58 18.13 -11.12 12.54
C GLY A 58 19.11 -12.29 12.51
N GLU A 59 18.61 -13.50 12.19
CA GLU A 59 19.46 -14.69 12.05
C GLU A 59 20.62 -14.47 11.07
N VAL A 60 20.32 -13.80 9.95
CA VAL A 60 21.30 -13.34 8.98
C VAL A 60 21.19 -11.81 8.85
N PRO A 61 22.10 -11.05 9.49
CA PRO A 61 22.13 -9.60 9.36
C PRO A 61 22.44 -9.16 7.93
N PHE A 62 21.80 -8.10 7.47
CA PHE A 62 22.16 -7.46 6.21
C PHE A 62 21.92 -5.95 6.26
N SER A 63 22.67 -5.22 5.44
CA SER A 63 22.57 -3.75 5.36
C SER A 63 22.56 -3.29 3.90
N LEU A 64 21.82 -2.21 3.64
CA LEU A 64 21.67 -1.63 2.31
C LEU A 64 21.84 -0.12 2.39
N ARG A 65 22.57 0.44 1.42
CA ARG A 65 22.53 1.88 1.15
C ARG A 65 21.28 2.18 0.32
N LEU A 66 20.41 3.03 0.84
CA LEU A 66 19.29 3.57 0.11
C LEU A 66 19.62 4.93 -0.49
N ALA A 67 19.04 5.18 -1.65
CA ALA A 67 19.12 6.45 -2.35
C ALA A 67 17.78 6.77 -3.03
N ARG A 68 17.52 8.07 -3.22
CA ARG A 68 16.43 8.50 -4.08
C ARG A 68 16.78 8.20 -5.55
N PRO A 69 15.83 7.64 -6.33
CA PRO A 69 16.01 7.49 -7.78
C PRO A 69 16.29 8.84 -8.47
N LYS A 70 17.00 8.80 -9.61
CA LYS A 70 17.27 9.99 -10.44
C LYS A 70 16.00 10.73 -10.85
N VAL A 71 14.95 9.99 -11.19
CA VAL A 71 13.63 10.55 -11.56
C VAL A 71 12.95 11.31 -10.41
N LEU A 72 13.38 11.10 -9.16
CA LEU A 72 12.91 11.82 -7.97
C LEU A 72 13.97 12.79 -7.43
N GLY A 73 14.93 13.21 -8.27
CA GLY A 73 15.96 14.18 -7.92
C GLY A 73 17.03 13.67 -6.96
N GLY A 74 17.27 12.35 -6.93
CA GLY A 74 18.42 11.76 -6.24
C GLY A 74 19.57 11.43 -7.18
N ASP A 75 20.65 10.86 -6.61
CA ASP A 75 21.79 10.36 -7.38
C ASP A 75 21.49 9.00 -8.05
N GLY A 76 20.50 8.26 -7.54
CA GLY A 76 20.22 6.88 -7.96
C GLY A 76 21.31 5.88 -7.56
N GLU A 77 22.24 6.31 -6.72
CA GLU A 77 23.37 5.53 -6.27
C GLU A 77 22.93 4.81 -4.99
N GLY A 78 22.16 3.74 -5.12
CA GLY A 78 21.63 2.95 -4.00
C GLY A 78 20.30 2.27 -4.34
N GLN A 79 19.84 1.39 -3.46
CA GLN A 79 18.51 0.82 -3.61
C GLN A 79 17.43 1.81 -3.13
N ASN A 80 16.16 1.48 -3.32
CA ASN A 80 15.07 2.32 -2.83
C ASN A 80 13.95 1.49 -2.17
N PRO A 81 13.10 2.12 -1.34
CA PRO A 81 11.97 1.44 -0.71
C PRO A 81 11.04 0.70 -1.67
N GLU A 82 10.81 1.21 -2.88
CA GLU A 82 9.91 0.58 -3.85
C GLU A 82 10.49 -0.74 -4.39
N GLN A 83 11.80 -0.78 -4.65
CA GLN A 83 12.51 -2.03 -5.01
C GLN A 83 12.42 -3.05 -3.88
N LEU A 84 12.64 -2.64 -2.63
CA LEU A 84 12.55 -3.56 -1.49
C LEU A 84 11.13 -4.11 -1.33
N PHE A 85 10.11 -3.25 -1.51
CA PHE A 85 8.73 -3.68 -1.48
C PHE A 85 8.40 -4.62 -2.64
N ALA A 86 8.89 -4.35 -3.85
CA ALA A 86 8.72 -5.23 -5.01
C ALA A 86 9.31 -6.61 -4.74
N MET A 87 10.56 -6.67 -4.28
CA MET A 87 11.24 -7.93 -3.94
C MET A 87 10.49 -8.73 -2.87
N GLY A 88 10.09 -8.06 -1.78
CA GLY A 88 9.33 -8.68 -0.70
C GLY A 88 7.99 -9.23 -1.18
N TYR A 89 7.26 -8.46 -2.00
CA TYR A 89 5.97 -8.86 -2.51
C TYR A 89 6.09 -10.03 -3.52
N ALA A 90 7.04 -9.99 -4.46
CA ALA A 90 7.26 -11.08 -5.40
C ALA A 90 7.53 -12.40 -4.68
N SER A 91 8.42 -12.38 -3.69
CA SER A 91 8.74 -13.54 -2.85
C SER A 91 7.51 -14.03 -2.06
N CYS A 92 6.80 -13.11 -1.40
CA CYS A 92 5.62 -13.43 -0.61
C CYS A 92 4.49 -14.06 -1.46
N PHE A 93 4.26 -13.55 -2.66
CA PHE A 93 3.24 -14.07 -3.57
C PHE A 93 3.63 -15.44 -4.14
N LEU A 94 4.90 -15.64 -4.54
CA LEU A 94 5.38 -16.95 -4.97
C LEU A 94 5.21 -18.01 -3.88
N GLY A 95 5.55 -17.68 -2.62
CA GLY A 95 5.31 -18.57 -1.49
C GLY A 95 3.83 -18.89 -1.27
N ALA A 96 2.96 -17.88 -1.36
CA ALA A 96 1.51 -18.08 -1.25
C ALA A 96 0.94 -18.97 -2.37
N LEU A 97 1.47 -18.84 -3.58
CA LEU A 97 1.13 -19.66 -4.74
C LEU A 97 1.50 -21.12 -4.51
N GLN A 98 2.73 -21.38 -4.06
CA GLN A 98 3.21 -22.73 -3.76
C GLN A 98 2.44 -23.39 -2.62
N VAL A 99 2.16 -22.65 -1.54
CA VAL A 99 1.38 -23.15 -0.40
C VAL A 99 -0.06 -23.48 -0.83
N THR A 100 -0.69 -22.60 -1.59
CA THR A 100 -2.06 -22.82 -2.09
C THR A 100 -2.12 -24.03 -3.03
N ALA A 101 -1.15 -24.14 -3.94
CA ALA A 101 -1.05 -25.29 -4.84
C ALA A 101 -0.88 -26.61 -4.07
N GLY A 102 -0.02 -26.64 -3.06
CA GLY A 102 0.18 -27.81 -2.19
C GLY A 102 -1.10 -28.23 -1.48
N ARG A 103 -1.85 -27.28 -0.92
CA ARG A 103 -3.15 -27.55 -0.27
C ARG A 103 -4.21 -28.12 -1.21
N LEU A 104 -4.13 -27.79 -2.50
CA LEU A 104 -5.05 -28.25 -3.53
C LEU A 104 -4.55 -29.52 -4.26
N GLY A 105 -3.42 -30.09 -3.85
CA GLY A 105 -2.82 -31.25 -4.54
C GLY A 105 -2.25 -30.92 -5.93
N LYS A 106 -1.91 -29.66 -6.19
CA LYS A 106 -1.43 -29.14 -7.50
C LYS A 106 0.02 -28.66 -7.45
N ALA A 107 0.85 -29.17 -6.55
CA ALA A 107 2.22 -28.69 -6.35
C ALA A 107 3.08 -28.72 -7.64
N ASP A 108 2.86 -29.72 -8.50
CA ASP A 108 3.59 -29.84 -9.77
C ASP A 108 3.28 -28.69 -10.75
N ALA A 109 2.09 -28.10 -10.68
CA ALA A 109 1.65 -27.02 -11.56
C ALA A 109 2.37 -25.69 -11.33
N VAL A 110 3.17 -25.57 -10.27
CA VAL A 110 3.86 -24.33 -9.88
C VAL A 110 5.38 -24.49 -9.75
N LYS A 111 5.95 -25.63 -10.17
CA LYS A 111 7.40 -25.88 -10.10
C LYS A 111 8.23 -24.88 -10.89
N GLY A 112 7.71 -24.41 -12.02
CA GLY A 112 8.33 -23.39 -12.88
C GLY A 112 7.81 -21.98 -12.64
N ALA A 113 7.07 -21.74 -11.56
CA ALA A 113 6.40 -20.46 -11.34
C ALA A 113 7.41 -19.33 -11.12
N VAL A 114 7.21 -18.22 -11.83
CA VAL A 114 7.98 -16.99 -11.65
C VAL A 114 7.01 -15.85 -11.40
N VAL A 115 7.19 -15.13 -10.30
CA VAL A 115 6.41 -13.95 -9.97
C VAL A 115 7.24 -12.70 -10.18
N ARG A 116 6.72 -11.76 -10.95
CA ARG A 116 7.29 -10.43 -11.15
C ARG A 116 6.34 -9.39 -10.57
N THR A 117 6.89 -8.44 -9.84
CA THR A 117 6.13 -7.32 -9.28
C THR A 117 6.71 -6.01 -9.77
N SER A 118 5.82 -5.07 -10.09
CA SER A 118 6.18 -3.68 -10.39
C SER A 118 5.50 -2.79 -9.38
N VAL A 119 6.29 -2.03 -8.62
CA VAL A 119 5.80 -1.12 -7.59
C VAL A 119 5.95 0.29 -8.10
N HIS A 120 4.84 1.01 -8.13
CA HIS A 120 4.75 2.38 -8.61
C HIS A 120 4.57 3.32 -7.42
N LEU A 121 5.33 4.41 -7.40
CA LEU A 121 5.17 5.52 -6.46
C LEU A 121 4.67 6.73 -7.25
N GLY A 122 3.56 7.34 -6.82
CA GLY A 122 2.97 8.48 -7.53
C GLY A 122 1.97 9.25 -6.68
N GLU A 123 1.47 10.37 -7.21
CA GLU A 123 0.46 11.19 -6.53
C GLU A 123 -0.91 10.50 -6.53
N VAL A 124 -1.67 10.68 -5.44
CA VAL A 124 -3.01 10.11 -5.30
C VAL A 124 -4.07 11.13 -5.72
N GLU A 125 -4.86 10.78 -6.74
CA GLU A 125 -5.85 11.68 -7.38
C GLU A 125 -6.82 12.39 -6.42
N LYS A 126 -7.21 11.76 -5.30
CA LYS A 126 -8.32 12.23 -4.44
C LYS A 126 -7.98 12.39 -2.95
N LEU A 127 -6.75 12.09 -2.56
CA LEU A 127 -6.32 12.13 -1.16
C LEU A 127 -5.18 13.13 -0.92
N GLY A 128 -4.52 13.60 -2.00
CA GLY A 128 -3.29 14.37 -1.92
C GLY A 128 -2.10 13.52 -1.46
N GLY A 129 -0.90 13.98 -1.76
CA GLY A 129 0.34 13.27 -1.40
C GLY A 129 0.60 12.02 -2.24
N PHE A 130 1.60 11.24 -1.81
CA PHE A 130 2.07 10.05 -2.50
C PHE A 130 1.34 8.77 -2.04
N GLY A 131 1.12 7.87 -2.98
CA GLY A 131 0.63 6.51 -2.75
C GLY A 131 1.45 5.49 -3.53
N ILE A 132 1.14 4.21 -3.30
CA ILE A 132 1.75 3.09 -4.01
C ILE A 132 0.70 2.31 -4.79
N ALA A 133 1.07 1.83 -5.98
CA ALA A 133 0.33 0.84 -6.75
C ALA A 133 1.25 -0.34 -7.07
N VAL A 134 0.69 -1.54 -7.24
CA VAL A 134 1.47 -2.74 -7.53
C VAL A 134 0.82 -3.53 -8.65
N ASP A 135 1.60 -3.87 -9.66
CA ASP A 135 1.26 -4.87 -10.66
C ASP A 135 1.96 -6.18 -10.33
N ILE A 136 1.26 -7.30 -10.51
CA ILE A 136 1.79 -8.64 -10.31
C ILE A 136 1.59 -9.44 -11.59
N GLN A 137 2.67 -10.06 -12.07
CA GLN A 137 2.65 -10.97 -13.21
C GLN A 137 3.15 -12.33 -12.77
N VAL A 138 2.39 -13.38 -13.10
CA VAL A 138 2.75 -14.77 -12.80
C VAL A 138 3.03 -15.47 -14.12
N GLY A 139 4.21 -16.07 -14.25
CA GLY A 139 4.59 -16.89 -15.39
C GLY A 139 4.78 -18.35 -14.99
N GLY A 140 4.59 -19.26 -15.93
CA GLY A 140 4.79 -20.70 -15.73
C GLY A 140 3.67 -21.40 -14.95
N VAL A 141 2.49 -20.77 -14.85
CA VAL A 141 1.30 -21.31 -14.19
C VAL A 141 0.07 -20.93 -15.03
N GLU A 142 -0.63 -21.93 -15.55
CA GLU A 142 -1.81 -21.74 -16.42
C GLU A 142 -3.13 -21.65 -15.64
N ASP A 143 -3.14 -22.10 -14.39
CA ASP A 143 -4.35 -22.14 -13.56
C ASP A 143 -4.63 -20.77 -12.92
N GLU A 144 -5.44 -19.96 -13.61
CA GLU A 144 -5.88 -18.65 -13.15
C GLU A 144 -6.64 -18.69 -11.81
N ALA A 145 -7.40 -19.75 -11.54
CA ALA A 145 -8.12 -19.90 -10.29
C ALA A 145 -7.14 -20.10 -9.11
N LEU A 146 -6.06 -20.85 -9.34
CA LEU A 146 -4.97 -21.00 -8.39
C LEU A 146 -4.23 -19.67 -8.15
N ILE A 147 -3.94 -18.90 -9.21
CA ILE A 147 -3.30 -17.57 -9.09
C ILE A 147 -4.18 -16.63 -8.26
N LYS A 148 -5.49 -16.59 -8.54
CA LYS A 148 -6.44 -15.78 -7.77
C LYS A 148 -6.53 -16.23 -6.31
N ALA A 149 -6.55 -17.53 -6.06
CA ALA A 149 -6.54 -18.06 -4.69
C ALA A 149 -5.23 -17.70 -3.95
N ALA A 150 -4.09 -17.70 -4.64
CA ALA A 150 -2.81 -17.26 -4.09
C ALA A 150 -2.83 -15.76 -3.71
N HIS A 151 -3.46 -14.91 -4.52
CA HIS A 151 -3.64 -13.50 -4.20
C HIS A 151 -4.45 -13.29 -2.91
N GLU A 152 -5.54 -14.03 -2.71
CA GLU A 152 -6.34 -13.98 -1.48
C GLU A 152 -5.59 -14.51 -0.24
N ALA A 153 -4.63 -15.41 -0.45
CA ALA A 153 -3.82 -16.02 0.58
C ALA A 153 -2.56 -15.19 0.95
N CYS A 154 -1.98 -14.47 -0.01
CA CYS A 154 -0.72 -13.74 0.14
C CYS A 154 -0.83 -12.63 1.21
N PRO A 155 0.00 -12.67 2.28
CA PRO A 155 -0.03 -11.64 3.33
C PRO A 155 0.08 -10.19 2.83
N TYR A 156 0.93 -9.91 1.83
CA TYR A 156 1.09 -8.56 1.27
C TYR A 156 -0.15 -8.12 0.50
N SER A 157 -0.76 -9.03 -0.27
CA SER A 157 -2.01 -8.77 -0.99
C SER A 157 -3.13 -8.45 0.00
N ARG A 158 -3.28 -9.28 1.04
CA ARG A 158 -4.27 -9.10 2.10
C ARG A 158 -4.10 -7.76 2.83
N ALA A 159 -2.87 -7.36 3.11
CA ALA A 159 -2.57 -6.08 3.76
C ALA A 159 -3.00 -4.87 2.90
N LEU A 160 -2.81 -4.92 1.58
CA LEU A 160 -3.24 -3.85 0.68
C LEU A 160 -4.76 -3.84 0.45
N THR A 161 -5.40 -5.02 0.42
CA THR A 161 -6.85 -5.13 0.18
C THR A 161 -7.70 -4.80 1.41
N HIS A 162 -7.23 -5.19 2.60
CA HIS A 162 -8.00 -5.10 3.84
C HIS A 162 -7.40 -4.15 4.87
N GLY A 163 -6.16 -3.70 4.68
CA GLY A 163 -5.39 -2.99 5.70
C GLY A 163 -4.73 -3.93 6.69
N ALA A 164 -3.70 -3.44 7.38
CA ALA A 164 -3.04 -4.11 8.49
C ALA A 164 -3.00 -3.19 9.71
N THR A 165 -3.03 -3.76 10.91
CA THR A 165 -2.85 -2.99 12.15
C THR A 165 -1.40 -2.49 12.23
N VAL A 166 -1.23 -1.17 12.30
CA VAL A 166 0.06 -0.49 12.43
C VAL A 166 0.05 0.33 13.72
N ASN A 167 1.03 0.08 14.59
CA ASN A 167 1.20 0.79 15.86
C ASN A 167 2.38 1.76 15.75
N LEU A 168 2.20 2.98 16.25
CA LEU A 168 3.22 4.03 16.24
C LEU A 168 3.61 4.40 17.68
N SER A 169 4.91 4.35 17.98
CA SER A 169 5.48 4.77 19.25
C SER A 169 6.79 5.53 19.05
N LYS A 170 7.14 6.41 20.00
CA LYS A 170 8.42 7.11 20.04
C LYS A 170 9.49 6.20 20.66
N ILE A 171 10.68 6.17 20.08
CA ILE A 171 11.88 5.52 20.63
C ILE A 171 12.57 6.40 21.68
#